data_AF-A0A099L5M8-F1
#
_entry.id   AF-A0A099L5M8-F1
#
_cell.length_a   1.000
_cell.length_b   1.000
_cell.length_c   1.000
_cell.angle_alpha   90.00
_cell.angle_beta   90.00
_cell.angle_gamma   90.00
#
_symmetry.space_group_name_H-M   'P 1'
#
loop_
_entity.id
_entity.type
_entity.pdbx_description
1 polymer ?
#
loop_
_entity_poly.entity_id
_entity_poly.type
_entity_poly.pdbx_seq_one_letter_code
_entity_poly.pdbx_strand_id
1 'polypeptide(L)'
;MSQEELSQFREKIDNDDGLKSKRKILITIAVILIGMNCSGAVLQEANTFIFKIKLTNHPGLIYFISISLAYMTLRYYGYAQAYHAQLFNFWSQRMLSDYRVFSYTPTEDDITGLLGKRIDIWTGDEPGLQSPRYKVIGLFKRNLVYDSHGQDDTHGVYSYIANIELNKLNDDWKFKDFLHLLIFEARYQIESLFKYREYLDLLFPYLISLLALLTLFFRNDLLV
;
A
#
# COMPACT_ATOMS: atom_id res chain seq x y z
N MET A 1 14.27 10.44 -3.09
CA MET A 1 13.72 10.00 -4.39
C MET A 1 14.05 11.03 -5.44
N SER A 2 14.87 10.65 -6.43
CA SER A 2 15.16 11.51 -7.58
C SER A 2 13.98 11.51 -8.55
N GLN A 3 13.89 12.53 -9.41
CA GLN A 3 12.89 12.55 -10.49
C GLN A 3 13.07 11.38 -11.46
N GLU A 4 14.31 10.89 -11.60
CA GLU A 4 14.68 9.77 -12.47
C GLU A 4 14.14 8.43 -11.94
N GLU A 5 14.26 8.16 -10.64
CA GLU A 5 13.68 6.96 -10.02
C GLU A 5 12.16 6.92 -10.22
N LEU A 6 11.52 8.09 -10.12
CA LEU A 6 10.08 8.24 -10.30
C LEU A 6 9.65 7.99 -11.75
N SER A 7 10.40 8.50 -12.74
CA SER A 7 10.10 8.25 -14.15
C SER A 7 10.29 6.77 -14.51
N GLN A 8 11.36 6.14 -14.03
CA GLN A 8 11.59 4.71 -14.24
C GLN A 8 10.48 3.86 -13.60
N PHE A 9 10.01 4.25 -12.41
CA PHE A 9 8.89 3.58 -11.75
C PHE A 9 7.60 3.67 -12.58
N ARG A 10 7.29 4.87 -13.09
CA ARG A 10 6.12 5.10 -13.96
C ARG A 10 6.21 4.27 -15.24
N GLU A 11 7.37 4.25 -15.88
CA GLU A 11 7.60 3.43 -17.07
C GLU A 11 7.39 1.94 -16.79
N LYS A 12 7.84 1.43 -15.64
CA LYS A 12 7.58 0.03 -15.23
C LYS A 12 6.10 -0.28 -15.01
N ILE A 13 5.31 0.65 -14.49
CA ILE A 13 3.85 0.49 -14.36
C ILE A 13 3.19 0.55 -15.74
N ASP A 14 3.63 1.51 -16.56
CA ASP A 14 3.08 1.76 -17.87
C ASP A 14 3.47 0.67 -18.87
N ASN A 15 4.54 -0.10 -18.66
CA ASN A 15 4.92 -1.20 -19.56
C ASN A 15 4.51 -2.59 -19.04
N ASP A 16 3.84 -2.68 -17.88
CA ASP A 16 3.31 -3.95 -17.38
C ASP A 16 1.94 -4.27 -17.99
N ASP A 17 1.97 -5.03 -19.09
CA ASP A 17 0.78 -5.52 -19.79
C ASP A 17 -0.12 -6.40 -18.89
N GLY A 18 0.49 -7.16 -17.97
CA GLY A 18 -0.22 -7.99 -17.01
C GLY A 18 -1.09 -7.12 -16.10
N LEU A 19 -0.48 -6.14 -15.44
CA LEU A 19 -1.15 -5.19 -14.57
C LEU A 19 -2.23 -4.41 -15.33
N LYS A 20 -1.92 -3.88 -16.52
CA LYS A 20 -2.87 -3.13 -17.36
C LYS A 20 -4.09 -3.96 -17.73
N SER A 21 -3.88 -5.19 -18.20
CA SER A 21 -4.96 -6.10 -18.59
C SER A 21 -5.88 -6.42 -17.41
N LYS A 22 -5.32 -6.78 -16.24
CA LYS A 22 -6.13 -7.07 -15.04
C LYS A 22 -6.86 -5.85 -14.52
N ARG A 23 -6.23 -4.68 -14.54
CA ARG A 23 -6.83 -3.40 -14.19
C ARG A 23 -8.07 -3.11 -15.05
N LYS A 24 -7.93 -3.22 -16.38
CA LYS A 24 -9.02 -2.98 -17.32
C LYS A 24 -10.19 -3.93 -17.08
N ILE A 25 -9.92 -5.23 -16.94
CA ILE A 25 -10.98 -6.23 -16.68
C ILE A 25 -11.69 -5.94 -15.35
N LEU A 26 -10.94 -5.63 -14.28
CA LEU A 26 -11.51 -5.33 -12.97
C LEU A 26 -12.42 -4.09 -13.02
N ILE A 27 -11.96 -3.01 -13.64
CA ILE A 27 -12.75 -1.78 -13.83
C ILE A 27 -14.00 -2.06 -14.65
N THR A 28 -13.89 -2.81 -15.75
CA THR A 28 -15.05 -3.16 -16.59
C THR A 28 -16.10 -3.94 -15.81
N ILE A 29 -15.70 -4.97 -15.05
CA ILE A 29 -16.63 -5.76 -14.23
C ILE A 29 -17.29 -4.88 -13.16
N ALA A 30 -16.51 -4.01 -12.50
CA ALA A 30 -17.02 -3.09 -11.49
C ALA A 30 -18.07 -2.13 -12.06
N VAL A 31 -17.79 -1.51 -13.21
CA VAL A 31 -18.71 -0.59 -13.90
C VAL A 31 -19.98 -1.30 -14.36
N ILE A 32 -19.87 -2.53 -14.87
CA ILE A 32 -21.05 -3.35 -15.23
C ILE A 32 -21.92 -3.58 -13.99
N LEU A 33 -21.32 -3.97 -12.87
CA LEU A 33 -22.05 -4.23 -11.63
C LEU A 33 -22.75 -2.97 -11.09
N ILE A 34 -22.04 -1.84 -11.08
CA ILE A 34 -22.60 -0.53 -10.71
C ILE A 34 -23.78 -0.18 -11.64
N GLY A 35 -23.58 -0.31 -12.95
CA GLY A 35 -24.62 -0.04 -13.93
C GLY A 35 -25.86 -0.89 -13.68
N MET A 36 -25.71 -2.19 -13.47
CA MET A 36 -26.84 -3.10 -13.18
C MET A 36 -27.57 -2.74 -11.88
N ASN A 37 -26.85 -2.39 -10.83
CA ASN A 37 -27.46 -2.09 -9.53
C ASN A 37 -28.10 -0.69 -9.48
N CYS A 38 -27.50 0.30 -10.13
CA CYS A 38 -27.97 1.70 -10.07
C CYS A 38 -28.99 2.05 -11.15
N SER A 39 -28.95 1.43 -12.33
CA SER A 39 -29.88 1.79 -13.42
C SER A 39 -31.19 1.00 -13.41
N GLY A 40 -31.28 -0.06 -12.60
CA GLY A 40 -32.39 -1.01 -12.67
C GLY A 40 -32.54 -1.67 -14.05
N ALA A 41 -31.53 -1.56 -14.93
CA ALA A 41 -31.59 -2.05 -16.30
C ALA A 41 -31.74 -3.56 -16.31
N VAL A 42 -32.98 -4.00 -16.54
CA VAL A 42 -33.27 -5.38 -16.93
C VAL A 42 -32.82 -5.53 -18.38
N LEU A 43 -32.01 -6.55 -18.64
CA LEU A 43 -31.47 -6.85 -19.97
C LEU A 43 -32.64 -7.19 -20.92
N GLN A 44 -33.18 -6.17 -21.61
CA GLN A 44 -34.32 -6.32 -22.53
C GLN A 44 -33.86 -6.85 -23.89
N GLU A 45 -34.69 -7.73 -24.46
CA GLU A 45 -34.46 -8.56 -25.64
C GLU A 45 -34.08 -7.78 -26.92
N ALA A 46 -33.41 -8.47 -27.87
CA ALA A 46 -33.41 -8.08 -29.28
C ALA A 46 -33.21 -9.30 -30.22
N ASN A 47 -33.90 -9.22 -31.35
CA ASN A 47 -34.12 -10.19 -32.43
C ASN A 47 -32.97 -11.10 -32.93
N THR A 48 -33.36 -12.37 -33.11
CA THR A 48 -33.07 -13.44 -34.09
C THR A 48 -31.70 -13.75 -34.70
N PHE A 49 -30.65 -12.94 -34.63
CA PHE A 49 -29.38 -13.29 -35.34
C PHE A 49 -28.08 -13.19 -34.55
N ILE A 50 -28.15 -12.88 -33.26
CA ILE A 50 -27.01 -12.97 -32.35
C ILE A 50 -27.51 -13.76 -31.15
N PHE A 51 -26.88 -14.90 -30.83
CA PHE A 51 -27.22 -15.71 -29.65
C PHE A 51 -26.97 -14.86 -28.37
N LYS A 52 -27.99 -14.08 -27.97
CA LYS A 52 -28.01 -13.36 -26.69
C LYS A 52 -28.43 -14.34 -25.61
N ILE A 53 -27.53 -14.61 -24.67
CA ILE A 53 -27.81 -15.42 -23.49
C ILE A 53 -28.85 -14.66 -22.64
N LYS A 54 -30.10 -15.14 -22.62
CA LYS A 54 -31.17 -14.61 -21.75
C LYS A 54 -30.97 -15.19 -20.34
N LEU A 55 -30.41 -14.38 -19.44
CA LEU A 55 -30.21 -14.77 -18.05
C LEU A 55 -31.52 -14.57 -17.29
N THR A 56 -32.28 -15.64 -17.13
CA THR A 56 -33.57 -15.65 -16.41
C THR A 56 -33.42 -15.49 -14.90
N ASN A 57 -32.24 -15.79 -14.34
CA ASN A 57 -31.93 -15.66 -12.92
C ASN A 57 -31.09 -14.40 -12.64
N HIS A 58 -31.76 -13.24 -12.59
CA HIS A 58 -31.12 -11.94 -12.32
C HIS A 58 -30.35 -11.89 -10.99
N PRO A 59 -30.86 -12.45 -9.86
CA PRO A 59 -30.07 -12.55 -8.63
C PRO A 59 -28.81 -13.40 -8.79
N GLY A 60 -28.90 -14.55 -9.46
CA GLY A 60 -27.75 -15.43 -9.70
C GLY A 60 -26.64 -14.76 -10.51
N LEU A 61 -27.00 -13.96 -11.51
CA LEU A 61 -26.04 -13.18 -12.30
C LEU A 61 -25.32 -12.13 -11.45
N ILE A 62 -26.03 -11.41 -10.59
CA ILE A 62 -25.42 -10.42 -9.68
C ILE A 62 -24.41 -11.09 -8.76
N TYR A 63 -24.76 -12.22 -8.14
CA TYR A 63 -23.82 -12.96 -7.29
C TYR A 63 -22.60 -13.47 -8.06
N PHE A 64 -22.80 -13.99 -9.28
CA PHE A 64 -21.70 -14.44 -10.13
C PHE A 64 -20.73 -13.30 -10.49
N ILE A 65 -21.25 -12.13 -10.86
CA ILE A 65 -20.45 -10.94 -11.15
C ILE A 65 -19.72 -10.47 -9.89
N SER A 66 -20.38 -10.52 -8.73
CA SER A 66 -19.79 -10.11 -7.45
C SER A 66 -18.62 -11.03 -7.03
N ILE A 67 -18.77 -12.35 -7.19
CA ILE A 67 -17.70 -13.32 -6.95
C ILE A 67 -16.55 -13.11 -7.94
N SER A 68 -16.88 -12.89 -9.22
CA SER A 68 -15.89 -12.59 -10.25
C SER A 68 -15.10 -11.31 -9.93
N LEU A 69 -15.79 -10.28 -9.42
CA LEU A 69 -15.19 -9.01 -8.99
C LEU A 69 -14.26 -9.21 -7.79
N ALA A 70 -14.67 -9.99 -6.78
CA ALA A 70 -13.84 -10.33 -5.64
C ALA A 70 -12.57 -11.10 -6.08
N TYR A 71 -12.73 -12.12 -6.92
CA TYR A 71 -11.61 -12.87 -7.50
C TYR A 71 -10.67 -11.96 -8.30
N MET A 72 -11.20 -11.08 -9.15
CA MET A 72 -10.40 -10.17 -9.96
C MET A 72 -9.68 -9.11 -9.12
N THR A 73 -10.27 -8.69 -8.00
CA THR A 73 -9.63 -7.79 -7.05
C THR A 73 -8.41 -8.45 -6.40
N LEU A 74 -8.56 -9.70 -5.93
CA LEU A 74 -7.43 -10.48 -5.40
C LEU A 74 -6.36 -10.71 -6.46
N ARG A 75 -6.77 -11.05 -7.68
CA ARG A 75 -5.84 -11.26 -8.79
C ARG A 75 -5.09 -9.99 -9.13
N TYR A 76 -5.76 -8.84 -9.17
CA TYR A 76 -5.12 -7.55 -9.40
C TYR A 76 -4.10 -7.22 -8.31
N TYR A 77 -4.41 -7.49 -7.04
CA TYR A 77 -3.45 -7.36 -5.93
C TYR A 77 -2.18 -8.19 -6.13
N GLY A 78 -2.28 -9.42 -6.63
CA GLY A 78 -1.11 -10.23 -6.95
C GLY A 78 -0.12 -9.55 -7.92
N TYR A 79 -0.62 -8.80 -8.91
CA TYR A 79 0.23 -8.04 -9.84
C TYR A 79 0.69 -6.68 -9.25
N ALA A 80 -0.17 -6.00 -8.49
CA ALA A 80 0.11 -4.69 -7.94
C ALA A 80 1.04 -4.71 -6.71
N GLN A 81 1.19 -5.85 -6.03
CA GLN A 81 1.91 -5.98 -4.75
C GLN A 81 3.35 -5.45 -4.80
N ALA A 82 4.11 -5.76 -5.86
CA ALA A 82 5.48 -5.29 -6.01
C ALA A 82 5.55 -3.76 -6.15
N TYR A 83 4.55 -3.15 -6.77
CA TYR A 83 4.45 -1.70 -6.92
C TYR A 83 4.00 -1.03 -5.61
N HIS A 84 3.10 -1.65 -4.85
CA HIS A 84 2.76 -1.18 -3.50
C HIS A 84 3.96 -1.19 -2.56
N ALA A 85 4.81 -2.22 -2.64
CA ALA A 85 6.05 -2.28 -1.86
C ALA A 85 7.03 -1.15 -2.23
N GLN A 86 7.14 -0.82 -3.52
CA GLN A 86 7.97 0.30 -3.98
C GLN A 86 7.40 1.65 -3.54
N LEU A 87 6.09 1.87 -3.68
CA LEU A 87 5.42 3.06 -3.17
C LEU A 87 5.65 3.22 -1.67
N PHE A 88 5.55 2.12 -0.92
CA PHE A 88 5.85 2.09 0.51
C PHE A 88 7.27 2.58 0.81
N ASN A 89 8.26 2.08 0.08
CA ASN A 89 9.64 2.52 0.24
C ASN A 89 9.79 4.02 -0.06
N PHE A 90 9.13 4.54 -1.10
CA PHE A 90 9.24 5.96 -1.44
C PHE A 90 8.71 6.89 -0.34
N TRP A 91 7.51 6.65 0.19
CA TRP A 91 6.98 7.53 1.22
C TRP A 91 7.71 7.37 2.55
N SER A 92 8.09 6.13 2.89
CA SER A 92 8.77 5.84 4.16
C SER A 92 10.20 6.38 4.19
N GLN A 93 10.93 6.32 3.08
CA GLN A 93 12.22 6.99 2.95
C GLN A 93 12.09 8.50 3.10
N ARG A 94 11.10 9.14 2.46
CA ARG A 94 10.84 10.58 2.65
C ARG A 94 10.51 10.93 4.09
N MET A 95 9.77 10.07 4.77
CA MET A 95 9.46 10.25 6.19
C MET A 95 10.73 10.17 7.04
N LEU A 96 11.61 9.20 6.78
CA LEU A 96 12.90 9.09 7.48
C LEU A 96 13.90 10.20 7.11
N SER A 97 13.75 10.86 5.97
CA SER A 97 14.54 12.05 5.62
C SER A 97 14.04 13.33 6.27
N ASP A 98 12.91 13.32 6.99
CA ASP A 98 12.42 14.47 7.76
C ASP A 98 13.17 14.54 9.10
N TYR A 99 13.91 15.62 9.32
CA TYR A 99 14.68 15.83 10.55
C TYR A 99 13.83 15.76 11.83
N ARG A 100 12.52 16.02 11.74
CA ARG A 100 11.59 15.91 12.87
C ARG A 100 11.33 14.45 13.25
N VAL A 101 11.44 13.54 12.29
CA VAL A 101 11.23 12.11 12.49
C VAL A 101 12.57 11.44 12.82
N PHE A 102 13.58 11.67 11.99
CA PHE A 102 14.89 11.04 12.09
C PHE A 102 15.95 11.98 11.51
N SER A 103 17.01 12.26 12.27
CA SER A 103 18.20 12.94 11.77
C SER A 103 19.42 12.36 12.45
N TYR A 104 20.37 11.88 11.65
CA TYR A 104 21.68 11.46 12.13
C TYR A 104 22.66 12.64 12.00
N THR A 105 23.40 12.92 13.08
CA THR A 105 24.41 13.99 13.13
C THR A 105 25.80 13.36 13.19
N PRO A 106 26.59 13.36 12.10
CA PRO A 106 27.88 12.68 12.05
C PRO A 106 28.94 13.23 13.02
N THR A 107 28.78 14.47 13.50
CA THR A 107 29.74 15.10 14.41
C THR A 107 29.56 14.69 15.86
N GLU A 108 28.35 14.27 16.23
CA GLU A 108 27.97 13.95 17.61
C GLU A 108 27.70 12.45 17.79
N ASP A 109 27.71 11.68 16.69
CA ASP A 109 27.28 10.27 16.66
C ASP A 109 25.96 10.08 17.42
N ASP A 110 25.02 10.99 17.16
CA ASP A 110 23.72 11.01 17.80
C ASP A 110 22.59 11.04 16.78
N ILE A 111 21.46 10.45 17.16
CA ILE A 111 20.22 10.45 16.40
C ILE A 111 19.20 11.33 17.11
N THR A 112 18.84 12.39 16.41
CA THR A 112 17.83 13.34 16.87
C THR A 112 16.49 13.11 16.16
N GLY A 113 15.45 13.81 16.61
CA GLY A 113 14.09 13.68 16.12
C GLY A 113 13.24 12.71 16.94
N LEU A 114 12.05 12.39 16.45
CA LEU A 114 11.10 11.54 17.15
C LEU A 114 11.68 10.15 17.43
N LEU A 115 12.31 9.52 16.43
CA LEU A 115 12.86 8.17 16.56
C LEU A 115 14.11 8.10 17.44
N GLY A 116 14.82 9.23 17.65
CA GLY A 116 15.96 9.31 18.58
C GLY A 116 15.59 8.88 20.00
N LYS A 117 14.39 9.24 20.47
CA LYS A 117 13.85 8.82 21.77
C LYS A 117 13.74 7.29 21.95
N ARG A 118 13.70 6.55 20.86
CA ARG A 118 13.56 5.08 20.88
C ARG A 118 14.89 4.37 20.66
N ILE A 119 15.87 5.03 20.05
CA ILE A 119 17.15 4.42 19.70
C ILE A 119 18.08 4.63 20.89
N ASP A 120 18.14 3.61 21.75
CA ASP A 120 18.97 3.58 22.96
C ASP A 120 20.24 2.74 22.71
N ILE A 121 20.91 3.03 21.60
CA ILE A 121 22.13 2.34 21.17
C ILE A 121 23.12 3.40 20.72
N TRP A 122 24.39 3.25 21.12
CA TRP A 122 25.46 4.12 20.67
C TRP A 122 25.65 3.99 19.15
N THR A 123 25.48 5.08 18.41
CA THR A 123 25.44 4.98 16.94
C THR A 123 26.82 4.73 16.32
N GLY A 124 27.91 5.06 17.03
CA GLY A 124 29.27 4.77 16.60
C GLY A 124 29.57 3.27 16.48
N ASP A 125 28.87 2.43 17.24
CA ASP A 125 29.02 0.96 17.15
C ASP A 125 28.14 0.36 16.05
N GLU A 126 27.21 1.14 15.50
CA GLU A 126 26.17 0.68 14.59
C GLU A 126 26.06 1.59 13.35
N PRO A 127 27.06 1.54 12.44
CA PRO A 127 27.12 2.45 11.28
C PRO A 127 25.91 2.33 10.34
N GLY A 128 25.19 1.20 10.34
CA GLY A 128 23.98 1.06 9.55
C GLY A 128 22.82 1.95 9.98
N LEU A 129 22.85 2.48 11.22
CA LEU A 129 21.86 3.46 11.68
C LEU A 129 21.91 4.76 10.88
N GLN A 130 22.96 5.03 10.10
CA GLN A 130 23.01 6.18 9.18
C GLN A 130 22.01 6.07 8.03
N SER A 131 21.62 4.86 7.64
CA SER A 131 20.69 4.61 6.53
C SER A 131 19.63 3.57 6.89
N PRO A 132 18.82 3.82 7.93
CA PRO A 132 17.86 2.84 8.39
C PRO A 132 16.68 2.73 7.42
N ARG A 133 16.05 1.56 7.43
CA ARG A 133 14.88 1.23 6.63
C ARG A 133 13.67 1.08 7.53
N TYR A 134 12.59 1.75 7.17
CA TYR A 134 11.33 1.65 7.88
C TYR A 134 10.54 0.42 7.43
N LYS A 135 10.00 -0.36 8.36
CA LYS A 135 9.21 -1.56 8.05
C LYS A 135 7.91 -1.61 8.85
N VAL A 136 6.82 -1.91 8.15
CA VAL A 136 5.51 -2.14 8.74
C VAL A 136 5.23 -3.65 8.74
N ILE A 137 4.89 -4.21 9.90
CA ILE A 137 4.52 -5.62 10.09
C ILE A 137 3.12 -5.69 10.70
N GLY A 138 2.10 -5.80 9.86
CA GLY A 138 0.70 -5.78 10.32
C GLY A 138 0.22 -4.40 10.75
N LEU A 139 -0.88 -4.34 11.53
CA LEU A 139 -1.60 -3.08 11.78
C LEU A 139 -0.86 -2.10 12.67
N PHE A 140 -0.29 -2.58 13.78
CA PHE A 140 0.37 -1.74 14.78
C PHE A 140 1.81 -2.13 15.06
N LYS A 141 2.44 -3.00 14.25
CA LYS A 141 3.87 -3.28 14.44
C LYS A 141 4.70 -2.50 13.44
N ARG A 142 5.51 -1.60 13.96
CA ARG A 142 6.48 -0.77 13.25
C ARG A 142 7.88 -1.10 13.72
N ASN A 143 8.79 -1.21 12.77
CA ASN A 143 10.16 -1.61 12.99
C ASN A 143 11.10 -0.67 12.22
N LEU A 144 12.20 -0.30 12.85
CA LEU A 144 13.32 0.34 12.19
C LEU A 144 14.41 -0.71 11.99
N VAL A 145 14.82 -0.92 10.75
CA VAL A 145 15.70 -2.02 10.35
C VAL A 145 16.97 -1.43 9.77
N TYR A 146 18.13 -1.91 10.18
CA TYR A 146 19.42 -1.42 9.69
C TYR A 146 20.43 -2.56 9.58
N ASP A 147 21.47 -2.33 8.79
CA ASP A 147 22.51 -3.32 8.55
C ASP A 147 23.58 -3.19 9.66
N SER A 148 23.87 -4.28 10.36
CA SER A 148 24.82 -4.31 11.49
C SER A 148 25.89 -5.38 11.27
N HIS A 149 26.99 -5.27 12.01
CA HIS A 149 28.10 -6.19 11.96
C HIS A 149 28.35 -6.78 13.35
N GLY A 150 28.44 -8.09 13.43
CA GLY A 150 28.82 -8.83 14.63
C GLY A 150 30.18 -9.49 14.43
N GLN A 151 30.90 -9.74 15.52
CA GLN A 151 32.12 -10.52 15.52
C GLN A 151 31.89 -11.80 16.31
N ASP A 152 32.19 -12.96 15.71
CA ASP A 152 32.16 -14.27 16.36
C ASP A 152 33.50 -14.97 16.14
N ASP A 153 34.00 -15.68 17.15
CA ASP A 153 35.27 -16.42 17.11
C ASP A 153 35.26 -17.51 16.04
N THR A 154 34.07 -17.99 15.67
CA THR A 154 33.86 -19.07 14.70
C THR A 154 33.79 -18.59 13.24
N HIS A 155 33.28 -17.37 13.00
CA HIS A 155 32.95 -16.87 11.65
C HIS A 155 33.64 -15.55 11.29
N GLY A 156 34.38 -14.94 12.21
CA GLY A 156 34.93 -13.60 12.04
C GLY A 156 33.83 -12.53 12.05
N VAL A 157 33.99 -11.48 11.23
CA VAL A 157 33.01 -10.41 11.09
C VAL A 157 31.87 -10.87 10.17
N TYR A 158 30.66 -10.99 10.71
CA TYR A 158 29.45 -11.32 9.95
C TYR A 158 28.49 -10.13 9.92
N SER A 159 27.75 -9.99 8.81
CA SER A 159 26.70 -8.97 8.68
C SER A 159 25.35 -9.58 9.04
N TYR A 160 24.54 -8.83 9.80
CA TYR A 160 23.18 -9.21 10.13
C TYR A 160 22.26 -8.00 10.06
N ILE A 161 20.96 -8.25 9.97
CA ILE A 161 19.95 -7.19 9.93
C ILE A 161 19.43 -6.98 11.33
N ALA A 162 19.80 -5.87 11.95
CA ALA A 162 19.30 -5.44 13.24
C ALA A 162 17.91 -4.82 13.11
N ASN A 163 17.10 -4.95 14.16
CA ASN A 163 15.71 -4.50 14.15
C ASN A 163 15.32 -3.89 15.49
N ILE A 164 14.89 -2.64 15.44
CA ILE A 164 14.34 -1.89 16.58
C ILE A 164 12.82 -1.87 16.44
N GLU A 165 12.15 -2.58 17.33
CA GLU A 165 10.69 -2.59 17.41
C GLU A 165 10.17 -1.31 18.06
N LEU A 166 9.48 -0.47 17.28
CA LEU A 166 8.94 0.83 17.72
C LEU A 166 7.65 0.69 18.55
N ASN A 167 7.13 -0.53 18.70
CA ASN A 167 5.89 -0.81 19.44
C ASN A 167 6.17 -1.17 20.90
N LYS A 168 7.43 -1.51 21.19
CA LYS A 168 7.91 -1.70 22.56
C LYS A 168 8.21 -0.33 23.15
N LEU A 169 7.42 0.03 24.16
CA LEU A 169 7.55 1.28 24.91
C LEU A 169 8.70 1.14 25.93
N ASN A 170 9.45 2.23 26.14
CA ASN A 170 10.45 2.36 27.20
C ASN A 170 10.24 3.71 27.93
N ASP A 171 11.14 4.08 28.83
CA ASP A 171 10.98 5.29 29.65
C ASP A 171 10.95 6.58 28.81
N ASP A 172 11.69 6.61 27.70
CA ASP A 172 11.80 7.75 26.78
C ASP A 172 10.81 7.69 25.59
N TRP A 173 10.37 6.50 25.20
CA TRP A 173 9.44 6.22 24.10
C TRP A 173 8.07 5.80 24.64
N LYS A 174 7.17 6.77 24.75
CA LYS A 174 5.83 6.56 25.29
C LYS A 174 4.81 6.35 24.19
N PHE A 175 3.62 5.89 24.59
CA PHE A 175 2.50 5.70 23.66
C PHE A 175 2.14 6.99 22.87
N LYS A 176 2.34 8.17 23.48
CA LYS A 176 2.14 9.46 22.81
C LYS A 176 3.13 9.66 21.66
N ASP A 177 4.38 9.26 21.82
CA ASP A 177 5.41 9.36 20.78
C ASP A 177 5.12 8.38 19.64
N PHE A 178 4.67 7.16 19.99
CA PHE A 178 4.19 6.19 19.00
C PHE A 178 2.98 6.71 18.21
N LEU A 179 2.02 7.36 18.86
CA LEU A 179 0.89 7.98 18.15
C LEU A 179 1.34 9.14 17.25
N HIS A 180 2.32 9.95 17.69
CA HIS A 180 2.92 10.98 16.84
C HIS A 180 3.58 10.38 15.60
N LEU A 181 4.26 9.22 15.73
CA LEU A 181 4.82 8.51 14.59
C LEU A 181 3.72 8.11 13.59
N LEU A 182 2.60 7.57 14.06
CA LEU A 182 1.46 7.23 13.21
C LEU A 182 0.86 8.47 12.50
N ILE A 183 0.88 9.63 13.14
CA ILE A 183 0.45 10.89 12.52
C ILE A 183 1.43 11.30 11.40
N PHE A 184 2.74 11.17 11.62
CA PHE A 184 3.74 11.39 10.57
C PHE A 184 3.53 10.42 9.40
N GLU A 185 3.34 9.13 9.67
CA GLU A 185 3.02 8.14 8.63
C GLU A 185 1.78 8.55 7.83
N ALA A 186 0.68 8.89 8.50
CA ALA A 186 -0.55 9.31 7.85
C ALA A 186 -0.34 10.55 6.98
N ARG A 187 0.40 11.55 7.48
CA ARG A 187 0.73 12.76 6.72
C ARG A 187 1.48 12.44 5.43
N TYR A 188 2.53 11.62 5.51
CA TYR A 188 3.32 11.24 4.34
C TYR A 188 2.54 10.36 3.37
N GLN A 189 1.70 9.45 3.87
CA GLN A 189 0.82 8.63 3.02
C GLN A 189 -0.22 9.48 2.29
N ILE A 190 -0.86 10.43 2.98
CA ILE A 190 -1.83 11.36 2.40
C ILE A 190 -1.16 12.28 1.37
N GLU A 191 -0.01 12.88 1.70
CA GLU A 191 0.76 13.67 0.73
C GLU A 191 1.07 12.81 -0.50
N SER A 192 1.47 11.56 -0.28
CA SER A 192 1.79 10.64 -1.37
C SER A 192 0.59 10.37 -2.27
N LEU A 193 -0.58 10.15 -1.67
CA LEU A 193 -1.83 9.88 -2.38
C LEU A 193 -2.24 11.02 -3.33
N PHE A 194 -2.08 12.28 -2.90
CA PHE A 194 -2.52 13.44 -3.68
C PHE A 194 -1.46 13.98 -4.64
N LYS A 195 -0.18 13.86 -4.31
CA LYS A 195 0.92 14.45 -5.08
C LYS A 195 1.39 13.56 -6.23
N TYR A 196 1.16 12.26 -6.14
CA TYR A 196 1.75 11.27 -7.02
C TYR A 196 0.67 10.42 -7.70
N ARG A 197 0.56 10.54 -9.03
CA ARG A 197 -0.47 9.86 -9.84
C ARG A 197 -0.44 8.34 -9.66
N GLU A 198 0.75 7.77 -9.47
CA GLU A 198 0.97 6.34 -9.38
C GLU A 198 0.27 5.70 -8.16
N TYR A 199 0.03 6.46 -7.10
CA TYR A 199 -0.80 5.99 -5.99
C TYR A 199 -2.25 5.80 -6.43
N LEU A 200 -2.81 6.80 -7.11
CA LEU A 200 -4.18 6.73 -7.62
C LEU A 200 -4.32 5.65 -8.69
N ASP A 201 -3.34 5.51 -9.58
CA ASP A 201 -3.35 4.50 -10.65
C ASP A 201 -3.43 3.07 -10.11
N LEU A 202 -2.80 2.82 -8.95
CA LEU A 202 -2.83 1.53 -8.27
C LEU A 202 -4.03 1.38 -7.31
N LEU A 203 -4.47 2.46 -6.67
CA LEU A 203 -5.56 2.42 -5.69
C LEU A 203 -6.96 2.44 -6.32
N PHE A 204 -7.12 3.15 -7.44
CA PHE A 204 -8.41 3.34 -8.11
C PHE A 204 -9.16 2.03 -8.41
N PRO A 205 -8.52 0.95 -8.90
CA PRO A 205 -9.21 -0.31 -9.18
C PRO A 205 -9.78 -0.97 -7.90
N TYR A 206 -9.15 -0.79 -6.74
CA TYR A 206 -9.71 -1.23 -5.47
C TYR A 206 -10.89 -0.38 -5.04
N LEU A 207 -10.78 0.95 -5.19
CA LEU A 207 -11.85 1.88 -4.83
C LEU A 207 -13.11 1.62 -5.64
N ILE A 208 -12.99 1.46 -6.96
CA ILE A 208 -14.14 1.18 -7.82
C ILE A 208 -14.74 -0.20 -7.58
N SER A 209 -13.90 -1.21 -7.28
CA SER A 209 -14.36 -2.54 -6.90
C SER A 209 -15.14 -2.52 -5.58
N LEU A 210 -14.62 -1.81 -4.57
CA LEU A 210 -15.30 -1.62 -3.29
C LEU A 210 -16.63 -0.87 -3.48
N LEU A 211 -16.64 0.22 -4.25
CA LEU A 211 -17.86 0.96 -4.57
C LEU A 211 -18.89 0.06 -5.27
N ALA A 212 -18.47 -0.75 -6.24
CA ALA A 212 -19.33 -1.71 -6.91
C ALA A 212 -19.93 -2.73 -5.94
N LEU A 213 -19.15 -3.26 -4.99
CA LEU A 213 -19.69 -4.13 -3.94
C LEU A 213 -20.65 -3.39 -3.00
N LEU A 214 -20.36 -2.13 -2.65
CA LEU A 214 -21.27 -1.32 -1.84
C LEU A 214 -22.62 -1.09 -2.52
N THR A 215 -22.65 -0.94 -3.85
CA THR A 215 -23.94 -0.81 -4.58
C THR A 215 -24.86 -2.01 -4.40
N LEU A 216 -24.35 -3.19 -4.03
CA LEU A 216 -25.18 -4.35 -3.74
C LEU A 216 -25.99 -4.18 -2.46
N PHE A 217 -25.36 -3.60 -1.43
CA PHE A 217 -25.99 -3.39 -0.13
C PHE A 217 -27.05 -2.28 -0.20
N PHE A 218 -26.76 -1.22 -0.95
CA PHE A 218 -27.67 -0.09 -1.13
C PHE A 218 -28.65 -0.27 -2.30
N ARG A 219 -28.65 -1.43 -2.98
CA ARG A 219 -29.48 -1.67 -4.15
C ARG A 219 -30.97 -1.43 -3.88
N ASN A 220 -31.45 -1.85 -2.71
CA ASN A 220 -32.86 -1.70 -2.34
C ASN A 220 -33.24 -0.24 -2.07
N ASP A 221 -32.30 0.57 -1.57
CA ASP A 221 -32.52 1.99 -1.28
C ASP A 221 -32.34 2.86 -2.54
N LEU A 222 -31.53 2.42 -3.50
CA LEU A 222 -31.25 3.12 -4.77
C LEU A 222 -32.34 2.92 -5.84
N LEU A 223 -33.16 1.87 -5.72
CA LEU A 223 -34.21 1.52 -6.69
C LEU A 223 -35.63 1.89 -6.21
N VAL A 224 -35.74 2.76 -5.20
CA VAL A 224 -37.00 3.41 -4.78
C VAL A 224 -37.30 4.60 -5.68
#